data_AF-A0A1T4KAX1-F1
#
_entry.id   AF-A0A1T4KAX1-F1
#
_cell.length_a   1.000
_cell.length_b   1.000
_cell.length_c   1.000
_cell.angle_alpha   90.00
_cell.angle_beta   90.00
_cell.angle_gamma   90.00
#
_symmetry.space_group_name_H-M   'P 1'
#
loop_
_entity.id
_entity.type
_entity.pdbx_description
1 polymer ?
#
loop_
_entity_poly.entity_id
_entity_poly.type
_entity_poly.pdbx_seq_one_letter_code
_entity_poly.pdbx_strand_id
1 'polypeptide(L)'
;MSIKGKAKMLEPQGDLSVYEDSQGCEFFSIIGKRAAINAINENKALGLPWIYLKDSWVVREFPDGKVEKIVAVAPSSLREFEKGTVLHIDRENYNC
;
A
#
# COMPACT_ATOMS: atom_id res chain seq x y z
N MET A 1 34.07 20.57 21.08
CA MET A 1 33.02 20.09 22.00
C MET A 1 32.04 19.26 21.19
N SER A 2 32.07 17.94 21.33
CA SER A 2 31.27 17.00 20.51
C SER A 2 30.14 16.44 21.35
N ILE A 3 28.90 16.81 21.03
CA ILE A 3 27.71 16.27 21.68
C ILE A 3 27.31 15.01 20.89
N LYS A 4 27.91 13.87 21.24
CA LYS A 4 27.43 12.56 20.75
C LYS A 4 26.18 12.20 21.54
N GLY A 5 25.02 12.65 21.06
CA GLY A 5 23.72 12.13 21.50
C GLY A 5 23.60 10.67 21.07
N LYS A 6 23.66 9.74 22.02
CA LYS A 6 23.34 8.33 21.77
C LYS A 6 21.85 8.24 21.45
N ALA A 7 21.51 7.91 20.20
CA ALA A 7 20.18 7.45 19.85
C ALA A 7 19.93 6.14 20.61
N LYS A 8 19.07 6.18 21.62
CA LYS A 8 18.62 5.01 22.36
C LYS A 8 17.65 4.27 21.44
N MET A 9 18.08 3.17 20.82
CA MET A 9 17.15 2.23 20.19
C MET A 9 16.22 1.71 21.30
N LEU A 10 14.96 2.11 21.24
CA LEU A 10 13.91 1.47 22.02
C LEU A 10 13.66 0.11 21.36
N GLU A 11 13.95 -0.96 22.09
CA GLU A 11 13.51 -2.29 21.67
C GLU A 11 11.97 -2.29 21.58
N PRO A 12 11.37 -2.82 20.50
CA PRO A 12 9.94 -2.97 20.43
C PRO A 12 9.51 -4.06 21.42
N GLN A 13 9.18 -3.65 22.64
CA GLN A 13 8.63 -4.52 23.68
C GLN A 13 7.11 -4.57 23.52
N GLY A 14 6.65 -5.42 22.60
CA GLY A 14 5.23 -5.70 22.41
C GLY A 14 4.96 -6.25 21.03
N ASP A 15 4.10 -7.28 20.98
CA ASP A 15 3.45 -7.67 19.74
C ASP A 15 2.66 -6.48 19.18
N LEU A 16 2.60 -6.36 17.85
CA LEU A 16 1.96 -5.21 17.19
C LEU A 16 0.51 -5.05 17.66
N SER A 17 -0.15 -6.17 18.01
CA SER A 17 -1.48 -6.27 18.63
C SER A 17 -1.71 -5.27 19.77
N VAL A 18 -0.73 -5.08 20.65
CA VAL A 18 -0.83 -4.17 21.82
C VAL A 18 -0.90 -2.70 21.41
N TYR A 19 -0.29 -2.36 20.27
CA TYR A 19 -0.28 -1.01 19.73
C TYR A 19 -1.52 -0.73 18.87
N GLU A 20 -2.15 -1.77 18.31
CA GLU A 20 -3.41 -1.67 17.55
C GLU A 20 -4.56 -1.29 18.47
N ASP A 21 -4.63 -1.95 19.63
CA ASP A 21 -5.70 -1.76 20.60
C ASP A 21 -5.66 -0.39 21.30
N SER A 22 -4.48 0.24 21.33
CA SER A 22 -4.25 1.52 22.03
C SER A 22 -4.20 2.74 21.10
N GLN A 23 -4.10 2.55 19.79
CA GLN A 23 -3.98 3.64 18.81
C GLN A 23 -5.24 3.72 17.94
N GLY A 24 -5.66 4.93 17.59
CA GLY A 24 -6.84 5.14 16.73
C GLY A 24 -6.68 4.53 15.34
N CYS A 25 -7.79 4.41 14.60
CA CYS A 25 -7.86 3.75 13.28
C CYS A 25 -6.85 4.25 12.23
N GLU A 26 -6.22 5.41 12.44
CA GLU A 26 -5.22 6.00 11.54
C GLU A 26 -3.78 5.47 11.74
N PHE A 27 -3.50 4.72 12.80
CA PHE A 27 -2.16 4.23 13.12
C PHE A 27 -1.54 3.41 11.98
N PHE A 28 -2.26 2.41 11.50
CA PHE A 28 -1.83 1.57 10.37
C PHE A 28 -1.79 2.32 9.06
N SER A 29 -2.71 3.26 8.87
CA SER A 29 -2.71 4.15 7.70
C SER A 29 -1.40 4.94 7.62
N ILE A 30 -0.93 5.52 8.73
CA ILE A 30 0.33 6.27 8.78
C ILE A 30 1.55 5.38 8.58
N ILE A 31 1.61 4.24 9.27
CA ILE A 31 2.74 3.31 9.16
C ILE A 31 2.82 2.72 7.75
N GLY A 32 1.69 2.28 7.21
CA GLY A 32 1.58 1.73 5.86
C GLY A 32 2.01 2.74 4.80
N LYS A 33 1.58 4.00 4.91
CA LYS A 33 2.02 5.09 4.02
C LYS A 33 3.55 5.27 4.05
N ARG A 34 4.16 5.29 5.24
CA ARG A 34 5.62 5.43 5.38
C ARG A 34 6.36 4.22 4.80
N ALA A 35 5.90 3.00 5.09
CA ALA A 35 6.49 1.78 4.55
C ALA A 35 6.44 1.75 3.02
N ALA A 36 5.28 2.11 2.43
CA ALA A 36 5.12 2.17 0.99
C ALA A 36 6.05 3.20 0.33
N ILE A 37 6.18 4.40 0.91
CA ILE A 37 7.10 5.43 0.41
C ILE A 37 8.55 4.94 0.44
N ASN A 38 8.96 4.29 1.53
CA ASN A 38 10.31 3.75 1.65
C ASN A 38 10.59 2.66 0.61
N ALA A 39 9.67 1.71 0.45
CA ALA A 39 9.79 0.65 -0.55
C ALA A 39 9.89 1.23 -1.98
N ILE A 40 9.10 2.26 -2.30
CA ILE A 40 9.19 2.95 -3.60
C ILE A 40 10.56 3.60 -3.79
N ASN A 41 11.08 4.28 -2.77
CA ASN A 41 12.37 4.96 -2.85
C ASN A 41 13.54 3.96 -2.96
N GLU A 42 13.49 2.86 -2.23
CA GLU A 42 14.48 1.77 -2.33
C GLU A 42 14.45 1.13 -3.72
N ASN A 43 13.27 0.84 -4.26
CA ASN A 43 13.14 0.30 -5.61
C ASN A 43 13.74 1.25 -6.66
N LYS A 44 13.51 2.57 -6.53
CA LYS A 44 14.15 3.56 -7.40
C LYS A 44 15.66 3.56 -7.28
N ALA A 45 16.18 3.53 -6.05
CA ALA A 45 17.62 3.52 -5.79
C ALA A 45 18.31 2.27 -6.35
N LEU A 46 17.61 1.13 -6.36
CA LEU A 46 18.10 -0.14 -6.91
C LEU A 46 17.94 -0.25 -8.44
N GLY A 47 17.35 0.74 -9.10
CA GLY A 47 17.06 0.66 -10.53
C GLY A 47 16.05 -0.45 -10.86
N LEU A 48 15.08 -0.68 -9.96
CA LEU A 48 13.98 -1.60 -10.22
C LEU A 48 12.82 -0.87 -10.92
N PRO A 49 12.16 -1.51 -11.91
CA PRO A 49 10.95 -0.95 -12.50
C PRO A 49 9.83 -0.85 -11.46
N TRP A 50 9.09 0.24 -11.48
CA TRP A 50 7.89 0.41 -10.66
C TRP A 50 6.62 0.30 -11.49
N ILE A 51 5.56 -0.21 -10.87
CA ILE A 51 4.26 -0.43 -11.52
C ILE A 51 3.24 0.48 -10.85
N TYR A 52 2.49 1.23 -11.63
CA TYR A 52 1.46 2.14 -11.13
C TYR A 52 0.32 2.31 -12.13
N LEU A 53 -0.77 2.92 -11.67
CA LEU A 53 -1.92 3.23 -12.52
C LEU A 53 -1.74 4.62 -13.14
N LYS A 54 -1.86 4.71 -14.47
CA LYS A 54 -1.82 5.96 -15.24
C LYS A 54 -2.82 5.91 -16.38
N ASP A 55 -3.70 6.91 -16.47
CA ASP A 55 -4.66 7.05 -17.58
C ASP A 55 -5.49 5.77 -17.84
N SER A 56 -5.95 5.10 -16.77
CA SER A 56 -6.66 3.81 -16.84
C SER A 56 -5.83 2.64 -17.40
N TRP A 57 -4.50 2.71 -17.32
CA TRP A 57 -3.58 1.62 -17.61
C TRP A 57 -2.71 1.31 -16.41
N VAL A 58 -2.49 0.04 -16.14
CA VAL A 58 -1.34 -0.40 -15.35
C VAL A 58 -0.11 -0.24 -16.24
N VAL A 59 0.79 0.63 -15.82
CA VAL A 59 2.04 0.91 -16.52
C VAL A 59 3.22 0.46 -15.68
N ARG A 60 4.26 -0.02 -16.35
CA ARG A 60 5.58 -0.25 -15.78
C ARG A 60 6.51 0.82 -16.31
N GLU A 61 7.18 1.54 -15.43
CA GLU A 61 8.23 2.48 -15.82
C GLU A 61 9.57 1.99 -15.32
N PHE A 62 10.53 1.99 -16.24
CA PHE A 62 11.90 1.56 -16.01
C PHE A 62 12.74 2.74 -15.51
N PRO A 63 13.90 2.49 -14.88
CA PRO A 63 14.77 3.55 -14.34
C PRO A 63 15.32 4.51 -15.40
N ASP A 64 15.38 4.08 -16.66
CA ASP A 64 15.79 4.89 -17.81
C ASP A 64 14.66 5.82 -18.32
N GLY A 65 13.49 5.79 -17.69
CA GLY A 65 12.30 6.56 -18.06
C GLY A 65 11.46 5.90 -19.16
N LYS A 66 11.82 4.70 -19.63
CA LYS A 66 10.98 3.94 -20.56
C LYS A 66 9.68 3.53 -19.86
N VAL A 67 8.55 3.78 -20.51
CA VAL A 67 7.22 3.38 -20.02
C VAL A 67 6.64 2.27 -20.89
N GLU A 68 6.19 1.20 -20.26
CA GLU A 68 5.52 0.05 -20.86
C GLU A 68 4.08 -0.03 -20.33
N LYS A 69 3.09 -0.09 -21.24
CA LYS A 69 1.70 -0.34 -20.87
C LYS A 69 1.49 -1.84 -20.71
N ILE A 70 1.09 -2.29 -19.52
CA ILE A 70 0.89 -3.72 -19.22
C ILE A 70 -0.54 -4.12 -19.52
N VAL A 71 -1.52 -3.48 -18.86
CA VAL A 71 -2.93 -3.86 -18.98
C VAL A 71 -3.82 -2.63 -18.84
N ALA A 72 -4.87 -2.56 -19.67
CA ALA A 72 -5.91 -1.57 -19.51
C ALA A 72 -6.80 -1.95 -18.33
N VAL A 73 -7.00 -1.01 -17.41
CA VAL A 73 -7.99 -1.16 -16.35
C VAL A 73 -9.30 -0.68 -16.93
N ALA A 74 -10.20 -1.63 -17.23
CA ALA A 74 -11.58 -1.28 -17.49
C ALA A 74 -12.11 -0.51 -16.27
N PRO A 75 -12.83 0.61 -16.45
CA PRO A 75 -13.52 1.23 -15.32
C PRO A 75 -14.35 0.13 -14.67
N SER A 76 -14.19 -0.04 -13.35
CA SER A 76 -15.08 -0.94 -12.63
C SER A 76 -16.48 -0.45 -12.94
N SER A 77 -17.26 -1.27 -13.66
CA SER A 77 -18.70 -1.06 -13.70
C SER A 77 -19.11 -1.22 -12.25
N LEU A 78 -19.26 -0.11 -11.52
CA LEU A 78 -20.07 -0.09 -10.32
C LEU A 78 -21.38 -0.71 -10.79
N ARG A 79 -21.64 -1.95 -10.36
CA ARG A 79 -22.94 -2.54 -10.59
C ARG A 79 -23.90 -1.64 -9.84
N GLU A 80 -24.62 -0.80 -10.57
CA GLU A 80 -25.73 -0.06 -10.00
C GLU A 80 -26.77 -1.10 -9.61
N PHE A 81 -26.92 -1.30 -8.30
CA PHE A 81 -27.96 -2.16 -7.78
C PHE A 81 -29.23 -1.35 -7.66
N GLU A 82 -30.29 -1.80 -8.32
CA GLU A 82 -31.61 -1.22 -8.12
C GLU A 82 -32.11 -1.52 -6.71
N LYS A 83 -32.93 -0.61 -6.17
CA LYS A 83 -33.59 -0.81 -4.88
C LYS A 83 -34.40 -2.10 -4.92
N GLY A 84 -34.07 -3.05 -4.05
CA GLY A 84 -34.69 -4.38 -4.01
C GLY A 84 -33.80 -5.52 -4.50
N THR A 85 -32.58 -5.22 -4.98
CA THR A 85 -31.62 -6.27 -5.36
C THR A 85 -31.17 -7.07 -4.14
N VAL A 86 -31.32 -8.40 -4.21
CA VAL A 86 -30.81 -9.34 -3.19
C VAL A 86 -29.50 -9.96 -3.69
N LEU A 87 -28.41 -9.71 -2.96
CA LEU A 87 -27.11 -10.30 -3.23
C LEU A 87 -26.95 -11.61 -2.46
N HIS A 88 -26.76 -12.70 -3.18
CA HIS A 88 -26.33 -13.97 -2.61
C HIS A 88 -24.80 -14.02 -2.69
N ILE A 89 -24.14 -13.99 -1.54
CA ILE A 89 -22.68 -14.12 -1.45
C ILE A 89 -22.39 -15.53 -0.97
N ASP A 90 -21.78 -16.34 -1.84
CA ASP A 90 -21.30 -17.66 -1.46
C ASP A 90 -20.07 -17.52 -0.56
N ARG A 91 -20.06 -18.31 0.52
CA ARG A 91 -19.12 -18.22 1.63
C ARG A 91 -17.66 -18.51 1.23
N GLU A 92 -17.42 -19.07 0.04
CA GLU A 92 -16.11 -19.54 -0.41
C GLU A 92 -15.14 -18.42 -0.84
N ASN A 93 -15.58 -17.16 -0.92
CA ASN A 93 -14.75 -16.03 -1.37
C ASN A 93 -14.34 -15.03 -0.27
N TYR A 94 -14.49 -15.38 1.01
CA TYR A 94 -13.94 -14.60 2.12
C TYR A 94 -12.47 -15.00 2.37
N ASN A 95 -11.54 -14.30 1.73
CA ASN A 95 -10.13 -14.30 2.15
C ASN A 95 -9.85 -13.00 2.90
N CYS A 96 -9.68 -13.11 4.21
CA CYS A 96 -9.00 -12.09 5.01
C CYS A 96 -7.49 -12.19 4.77
#